data_AF-A0A6N7I3J9-F1
#
_entry.id   AF-A0A6N7I3J9-F1
#
_cell.length_a   1.000
_cell.length_b   1.000
_cell.length_c   1.000
_cell.angle_alpha   90.00
_cell.angle_beta   90.00
_cell.angle_gamma   90.00
#
_symmetry.space_group_name_H-M   'P 1'
#
loop_
_entity.id
_entity.type
_entity.pdbx_description
1 polymer ?
#
loop_
_entity_poly.entity_id
_entity_poly.type
_entity_poly.pdbx_seq_one_letter_code
_entity_poly.pdbx_strand_id
1 'polypeptide(L)'
;MTAETERWGPGVIPYAEMGYWQPDYQPKPTDVLAAFRVTPQDGVPPEEAGAAVAGESSTATWTVVWTDRLTTYEHYQGKCYRVEPVPGQDGQFIAYIAYDLDLFEEGSIANLTSSIIGNVFGFKALRALRLEDMRIPPHYTKTFQGPAHGIVMEREYLNKHGRPLLGATVKPKLGLSARNYGRVVYEALRGGLDFTKDDENINSQPFMRWRDRYLHCMEAVNRAQAETGEIKGHYLNLTAGTMEEIYERAEFAKELGSIIVMIDLTIGYTAIQSMAKWARANGMLLHLHRAGHSTYSRQKNHGVNFRVIAKWMRLAGVDHIHAGTVVGKLEGDPGSVAGYYDVLRVNQAQPDPLKGLYFEQDWASMPGVMPVASGGIHAGQMHQLLHYLGEDVVLQFGGGTIGHPMGIAAGATANRVAVEAMIKARNEGRNYLAEGPDILRTAAKHSRELDIALTTWGDVSFTYESTDTPDVVETPTVV
;
A
#
# COMPACT_ATOMS: atom_id res chain seq x y z
N MET A 1 43.69 -31.86 -5.39
CA MET A 1 42.38 -32.11 -4.76
C MET A 1 41.35 -31.94 -5.85
N THR A 2 40.35 -32.82 -5.98
CA THR A 2 39.30 -32.67 -7.00
C THR A 2 38.39 -31.50 -6.61
N ALA A 3 37.73 -30.84 -7.56
CA ALA A 3 36.83 -29.71 -7.27
C ALA A 3 35.76 -30.04 -6.20
N GLU A 4 35.33 -31.31 -6.09
CA GLU A 4 34.43 -31.78 -5.02
C GLU A 4 35.05 -31.70 -3.62
N THR A 5 36.37 -31.87 -3.46
CA THR A 5 37.04 -31.73 -2.15
C THR A 5 37.22 -30.28 -1.72
N GLU A 6 37.14 -29.30 -2.62
CA GLU A 6 37.32 -27.88 -2.30
C GLU A 6 36.05 -27.23 -1.74
N ARG A 7 34.86 -27.54 -2.29
CA ARG A 7 33.59 -26.99 -1.79
C ARG A 7 33.26 -27.44 -0.36
N TRP A 8 33.53 -28.70 -0.05
CA TRP A 8 33.08 -29.33 1.21
C TRP A 8 34.14 -29.32 2.32
N GLY A 9 35.33 -28.76 2.04
CA GLY A 9 36.34 -28.53 3.06
C GLY A 9 35.81 -27.55 4.12
N PRO A 10 36.10 -27.77 5.42
CA PRO A 10 35.75 -26.79 6.43
C PRO A 10 36.51 -25.48 6.16
N GLY A 11 35.79 -24.36 6.08
CA GLY A 11 36.38 -23.06 5.83
C GLY A 11 35.40 -22.04 5.28
N VAL A 12 35.90 -20.81 5.16
CA VAL A 12 35.18 -19.70 4.54
C VAL A 12 35.55 -19.65 3.07
N ILE A 13 34.53 -19.65 2.22
CA ILE A 13 34.67 -19.43 0.78
C ILE A 13 33.63 -18.38 0.35
N PRO A 14 33.88 -17.61 -0.73
CA PRO A 14 32.93 -16.60 -1.22
C PRO A 14 31.55 -17.17 -1.53
N TYR A 15 30.48 -16.39 -1.33
CA TYR A 15 29.12 -16.85 -1.63
C TYR A 15 28.92 -17.15 -3.12
N ALA A 16 29.59 -16.41 -4.01
CA ALA A 16 29.58 -16.69 -5.44
C ALA A 16 30.18 -18.08 -5.75
N GLU A 17 31.26 -18.47 -5.07
CA GLU A 17 31.87 -19.80 -5.17
C GLU A 17 31.04 -20.87 -4.45
N MET A 18 30.17 -20.47 -3.50
CA MET A 18 29.18 -21.35 -2.89
C MET A 18 27.98 -21.67 -3.81
N GLY A 19 27.94 -21.15 -5.04
CA GLY A 19 26.90 -21.47 -6.02
C GLY A 19 25.66 -20.57 -5.96
N TYR A 20 25.73 -19.47 -5.19
CA TYR A 20 24.63 -18.49 -5.11
C TYR A 20 24.68 -17.42 -6.22
N TRP A 21 25.77 -17.37 -7.00
CA TRP A 21 25.86 -16.64 -8.27
C TRP A 21 25.68 -17.62 -9.43
N GLN A 22 24.61 -17.46 -10.20
CA GLN A 22 24.26 -18.34 -11.34
C GLN A 22 23.78 -17.51 -12.53
N PRO A 23 24.67 -16.84 -13.27
CA PRO A 23 24.31 -15.91 -14.34
C PRO A 23 23.57 -16.57 -15.53
N ASP A 24 23.74 -17.88 -15.70
CA ASP A 24 23.07 -18.65 -16.75
C ASP A 24 21.72 -19.23 -16.30
N TYR A 25 21.32 -19.05 -15.04
CA TYR A 25 20.06 -19.56 -14.52
C TYR A 25 18.87 -18.86 -15.18
N GLN A 26 17.94 -19.66 -15.69
CA GLN A 26 16.69 -19.17 -16.26
C GLN A 26 15.58 -19.33 -15.22
N PRO A 27 15.02 -18.23 -14.67
CA PRO A 27 14.00 -18.33 -13.63
C PRO A 27 12.79 -19.14 -14.06
N LYS A 28 12.37 -20.09 -13.23
CA LYS A 28 11.19 -20.93 -13.49
C LYS A 28 9.91 -20.08 -13.36
N PRO A 29 8.80 -20.50 -14.00
CA PRO A 29 7.49 -19.89 -13.75
C PRO A 29 7.02 -20.00 -12.28
N THR A 30 7.54 -20.98 -11.54
CA THR A 30 7.23 -21.23 -10.13
C THR A 30 8.11 -20.43 -9.17
N ASP A 31 9.19 -19.82 -9.62
CA ASP A 31 10.10 -19.10 -8.73
C ASP A 31 9.47 -17.81 -8.21
N VAL A 32 9.73 -17.50 -6.94
CA VAL A 32 9.61 -16.14 -6.40
C VAL A 32 10.84 -15.38 -6.83
N LEU A 33 10.65 -14.19 -7.43
CA LEU A 33 11.77 -13.33 -7.81
C LEU A 33 11.82 -12.09 -6.94
N ALA A 34 13.02 -11.60 -6.65
CA ALA A 34 13.26 -10.33 -5.98
C ALA A 34 14.26 -9.49 -6.77
N ALA A 35 13.99 -8.19 -6.86
CA ALA A 35 14.93 -7.19 -7.36
C ALA A 35 15.41 -6.35 -6.17
N PHE A 36 16.69 -6.47 -5.85
CA PHE A 36 17.34 -5.71 -4.79
C PHE A 36 18.23 -4.63 -5.38
N ARG A 37 18.04 -3.37 -4.96
CA ARG A 37 19.07 -2.35 -5.12
C ARG A 37 20.14 -2.56 -4.05
N VAL A 38 21.34 -2.89 -4.49
CA VAL A 38 22.49 -3.21 -3.66
C VAL A 38 23.51 -2.09 -3.78
N THR A 39 23.99 -1.59 -2.64
CA THR A 39 25.17 -0.70 -2.58
C THR A 39 26.26 -1.42 -1.78
N PRO A 40 27.21 -2.10 -2.45
CA PRO A 40 28.31 -2.79 -1.76
C PRO A 40 29.22 -1.82 -1.00
N GLN A 41 29.98 -2.35 -0.04
CA GLN A 41 31.16 -1.67 0.51
C GLN A 41 32.28 -1.59 -0.53
N ASP A 42 33.20 -0.64 -0.34
CA ASP A 42 34.34 -0.49 -1.24
C ASP A 42 35.19 -1.77 -1.24
N GLY A 43 35.50 -2.28 -2.44
CA GLY A 43 36.25 -3.53 -2.62
C GLY A 43 35.41 -4.81 -2.63
N VAL A 44 34.10 -4.74 -2.38
CA VAL A 44 33.18 -5.89 -2.52
C VAL A 44 32.64 -5.94 -3.96
N PRO A 45 32.90 -7.03 -4.73
CA PRO A 45 32.34 -7.18 -6.07
C PRO A 45 30.79 -7.23 -6.04
N PRO A 46 30.11 -6.64 -7.04
CA PRO A 46 28.65 -6.61 -7.06
C PRO A 46 28.01 -8.00 -7.20
N GLU A 47 28.66 -8.93 -7.89
CA GLU A 47 28.23 -10.33 -8.01
C GLU A 47 28.33 -11.05 -6.66
N GLU A 48 29.39 -10.83 -5.91
CA GLU A 48 29.55 -11.39 -4.56
C GLU A 48 28.52 -10.79 -3.59
N ALA A 49 28.25 -9.48 -3.69
CA ALA A 49 27.19 -8.85 -2.90
C ALA A 49 25.81 -9.42 -3.22
N GLY A 50 25.48 -9.63 -4.50
CA GLY A 50 24.25 -10.29 -4.93
C GLY A 50 24.15 -11.75 -4.46
N ALA A 51 25.24 -12.50 -4.56
CA ALA A 51 25.34 -13.87 -4.08
C ALA A 51 25.20 -13.97 -2.55
N ALA A 52 25.77 -13.04 -1.79
CA ALA A 52 25.62 -12.98 -0.33
C ALA A 52 24.17 -12.73 0.08
N VAL A 53 23.48 -11.79 -0.60
CA VAL A 53 22.04 -11.56 -0.39
C VAL A 53 21.26 -12.83 -0.72
N ALA A 54 21.54 -13.48 -1.85
CA ALA A 54 20.85 -14.71 -2.26
C ALA A 54 21.06 -15.86 -1.26
N GLY A 55 22.29 -16.05 -0.80
CA GLY A 55 22.64 -17.09 0.17
C GLY A 55 21.94 -16.91 1.51
N GLU A 56 22.07 -15.73 2.12
CA GLU A 56 21.61 -15.48 3.49
C GLU A 56 20.12 -15.12 3.60
N SER A 57 19.43 -15.06 2.45
CA SER A 57 17.96 -15.06 2.35
C SER A 57 17.39 -16.41 1.90
N SER A 58 18.22 -17.45 1.80
CA SER A 58 17.80 -18.82 1.47
C SER A 58 18.41 -19.84 2.45
N THR A 59 19.61 -20.34 2.18
CA THR A 59 20.17 -21.52 2.87
C THR A 59 21.60 -21.34 3.39
N ALA A 60 22.26 -20.22 3.09
CA ALA A 60 23.68 -20.05 3.42
C ALA A 60 23.92 -19.64 4.87
N THR A 61 25.18 -19.81 5.28
CA THR A 61 25.80 -19.06 6.38
C THR A 61 27.24 -18.70 5.96
N TRP A 62 28.00 -18.03 6.82
CA TRP A 62 29.32 -17.45 6.52
C TRP A 62 30.46 -18.48 6.31
N THR A 63 30.26 -19.77 6.58
CA THR A 63 31.26 -20.84 6.43
C THR A 63 30.60 -22.10 5.89
N VAL A 64 31.37 -22.94 5.19
CA VAL A 64 30.88 -24.23 4.67
C VAL A 64 30.39 -25.12 5.80
N VAL A 65 29.20 -25.72 5.62
CA VAL A 65 28.62 -26.68 6.56
C VAL A 65 28.36 -28.01 5.84
N TRP A 66 28.84 -29.12 6.42
CA TRP A 66 28.69 -30.44 5.81
C TRP A 66 27.22 -30.91 5.75
N THR A 67 26.35 -30.32 6.59
CA THR A 67 24.92 -30.65 6.68
C THR A 67 24.15 -30.34 5.39
N ASP A 68 24.65 -29.48 4.52
CA ASP A 68 24.11 -29.27 3.17
C ASP A 68 24.01 -30.60 2.40
N ARG A 69 24.96 -31.51 2.62
CA ARG A 69 25.01 -32.84 1.98
C ARG A 69 23.90 -33.79 2.44
N LEU A 70 23.14 -33.42 3.46
CA LEU A 70 21.94 -34.15 3.89
C LEU A 70 20.69 -33.73 3.10
N THR A 71 20.81 -32.75 2.20
CA THR A 71 19.71 -32.15 1.46
C THR A 71 20.02 -32.09 -0.03
N THR A 72 19.00 -31.83 -0.84
CA THR A 72 19.15 -31.41 -2.24
C THR A 72 19.53 -29.93 -2.29
N TYR A 73 20.68 -29.56 -1.73
CA TYR A 73 21.03 -28.15 -1.46
C TYR A 73 20.89 -27.26 -2.71
N GLU A 74 21.33 -27.72 -3.89
CA GLU A 74 21.24 -26.97 -5.16
C GLU A 74 19.80 -26.54 -5.53
N HIS A 75 18.81 -27.36 -5.15
CA HIS A 75 17.40 -27.02 -5.32
C HIS A 75 17.02 -25.82 -4.46
N TYR A 76 17.38 -25.86 -3.17
CA TYR A 76 16.99 -24.87 -2.17
C TYR A 76 17.82 -23.57 -2.16
N GLN A 77 19.00 -23.55 -2.78
CA GLN A 77 19.79 -22.34 -2.88
C GLN A 77 19.04 -21.23 -3.65
N GLY A 78 19.00 -20.02 -3.09
CA GLY A 78 18.67 -18.82 -3.85
C GLY A 78 19.69 -18.58 -4.95
N LYS A 79 19.25 -18.06 -6.10
CA LYS A 79 20.07 -17.93 -7.30
C LYS A 79 20.11 -16.47 -7.72
N CYS A 80 21.18 -15.76 -7.40
CA CYS A 80 21.43 -14.45 -8.00
C CYS A 80 21.85 -14.69 -9.45
N TYR A 81 20.95 -14.37 -10.38
CA TYR A 81 21.11 -14.72 -11.79
C TYR A 81 21.43 -13.53 -12.67
N ARG A 82 21.33 -12.31 -12.14
CA ARG A 82 21.61 -11.09 -12.89
C ARG A 82 21.95 -9.95 -11.94
N VAL A 83 23.01 -9.20 -12.26
CA VAL A 83 23.36 -7.96 -11.57
C VAL A 83 23.61 -6.88 -12.62
N GLU A 84 22.91 -5.75 -12.51
CA GLU A 84 22.98 -4.65 -13.48
C GLU A 84 23.29 -3.33 -12.76
N PRO A 85 24.13 -2.44 -13.32
CA PRO A 85 24.36 -1.13 -12.73
C PRO A 85 23.08 -0.28 -12.77
N VAL A 86 22.84 0.50 -11.71
CA VAL A 86 21.75 1.47 -11.69
C VAL A 86 22.14 2.70 -12.54
N PRO A 87 21.32 3.13 -13.51
CA PRO A 87 21.60 4.31 -14.32
C PRO A 87 21.83 5.57 -13.47
N GLY A 88 22.96 6.26 -13.72
CA GLY A 88 23.29 7.51 -13.05
C GLY A 88 23.66 7.40 -11.56
N GLN A 89 23.83 6.19 -11.02
CA GLN A 89 24.17 5.96 -9.61
C GLN A 89 25.42 5.09 -9.50
N ASP A 90 26.59 5.73 -9.41
CA ASP A 90 27.87 5.04 -9.27
C ASP A 90 27.90 4.15 -8.01
N GLY A 91 28.28 2.88 -8.19
CA GLY A 91 28.37 1.90 -7.10
C GLY A 91 27.04 1.36 -6.59
N GLN A 92 25.92 1.62 -7.28
CA GLN A 92 24.64 0.95 -7.05
C GLN A 92 24.31 -0.02 -8.16
N PHE A 93 23.72 -1.15 -7.79
CA PHE A 93 23.36 -2.23 -8.70
C PHE A 93 21.96 -2.76 -8.39
N ILE A 94 21.26 -3.31 -9.37
CA ILE A 94 20.08 -4.15 -9.17
C ILE A 94 20.52 -5.61 -9.27
N ALA A 95 20.43 -6.35 -8.16
CA ALA A 95 20.61 -7.78 -8.10
C ALA A 95 19.25 -8.49 -8.19
N TYR A 96 19.11 -9.34 -9.20
CA TYR A 96 17.93 -10.17 -9.40
C TYR A 96 18.18 -11.57 -8.84
N ILE A 97 17.30 -12.01 -7.96
CA ILE A 97 17.43 -13.27 -7.23
C ILE A 97 16.17 -14.11 -7.44
N ALA A 98 16.35 -15.37 -7.78
CA ALA A 98 15.30 -16.36 -7.87
C ALA A 98 15.33 -17.31 -6.67
N TYR A 99 14.16 -17.59 -6.11
CA TYR A 99 13.94 -18.46 -4.98
C TYR A 99 12.98 -19.56 -5.39
N ASP A 100 13.35 -20.82 -5.11
CA ASP A 100 12.45 -21.94 -5.36
C ASP A 100 11.22 -21.84 -4.45
N LEU A 101 10.06 -22.27 -4.98
CA LEU A 101 8.77 -22.12 -4.30
C LEU A 101 8.73 -22.85 -2.96
N ASP A 102 9.42 -23.98 -2.87
CA ASP A 102 9.41 -24.87 -1.70
C ASP A 102 10.07 -24.25 -0.46
N LEU A 103 10.73 -23.10 -0.60
CA LEU A 103 11.30 -22.34 0.52
C LEU A 103 10.23 -21.61 1.36
N PHE A 104 9.01 -21.46 0.82
CA PHE A 104 8.00 -20.60 1.40
C PHE A 104 6.79 -21.37 1.92
N GLU A 105 6.43 -21.13 3.18
CA GLU A 105 5.20 -21.64 3.77
C GLU A 105 3.98 -21.07 3.03
N GLU A 106 3.04 -21.94 2.66
CA GLU A 106 1.85 -21.60 1.92
C GLU A 106 0.97 -20.60 2.68
N GLY A 107 0.69 -19.46 2.06
CA GLY A 107 -0.24 -18.47 2.63
C GLY A 107 0.33 -17.69 3.82
N SER A 108 1.66 -17.61 3.97
CA SER A 108 2.34 -16.96 5.11
C SER A 108 3.20 -15.78 4.68
N ILE A 109 2.71 -14.54 4.91
CA ILE A 109 3.53 -13.33 4.69
C ILE A 109 4.68 -13.28 5.69
N ALA A 110 4.47 -13.77 6.92
CA ALA A 110 5.50 -13.83 7.95
C ALA A 110 6.69 -14.69 7.51
N ASN A 111 6.44 -15.88 6.95
CA ASN A 111 7.52 -16.74 6.45
C ASN A 111 8.22 -16.13 5.23
N LEU A 112 7.47 -15.65 4.22
CA LEU A 112 8.04 -14.98 3.05
C LEU A 112 8.99 -13.83 3.46
N THR A 113 8.54 -12.97 4.36
CA THR A 113 9.33 -11.82 4.82
C THR A 113 10.50 -12.23 5.70
N SER A 114 10.38 -13.32 6.48
CA SER A 114 11.49 -13.84 7.28
C SER A 114 12.67 -14.28 6.43
N SER A 115 12.42 -14.88 5.25
CA SER A 115 13.48 -15.23 4.30
C SER A 115 14.02 -14.00 3.58
N ILE A 116 13.14 -13.24 2.90
CA ILE A 116 13.55 -12.22 1.94
C ILE A 116 14.16 -10.97 2.61
N ILE A 117 13.62 -10.55 3.75
CA ILE A 117 14.05 -9.31 4.43
C ILE A 117 14.58 -9.54 5.86
N GLY A 118 14.75 -10.80 6.28
CA GLY A 118 15.08 -11.14 7.68
C GLY A 118 16.41 -10.56 8.15
N ASN A 119 17.52 -10.97 7.53
CA ASN A 119 18.87 -10.63 8.00
C ASN A 119 19.67 -9.75 7.03
N VAL A 120 19.42 -9.88 5.72
CA VAL A 120 20.28 -9.35 4.64
C VAL A 120 20.48 -7.83 4.67
N PHE A 121 19.55 -7.07 5.25
CA PHE A 121 19.66 -5.61 5.40
C PHE A 121 20.72 -5.17 6.41
N GLY A 122 21.14 -6.06 7.32
CA GLY A 122 22.17 -5.79 8.34
C GLY A 122 23.59 -6.24 7.95
N PHE A 123 23.79 -6.68 6.71
CA PHE A 123 25.07 -7.24 6.28
C PHE A 123 26.18 -6.19 6.22
N LYS A 124 27.28 -6.42 6.95
CA LYS A 124 28.42 -5.48 7.02
C LYS A 124 29.06 -5.19 5.66
N ALA A 125 29.03 -6.17 4.75
CA ALA A 125 29.58 -6.04 3.39
C ALA A 125 28.75 -5.12 2.48
N LEU A 126 27.57 -4.67 2.93
CA LEU A 126 26.68 -3.77 2.21
C LEU A 126 26.61 -2.42 2.93
N ARG A 127 26.73 -1.32 2.19
CA ARG A 127 26.45 0.03 2.72
C ARG A 127 24.96 0.30 2.79
N ALA A 128 24.22 -0.19 1.80
CA ALA A 128 22.77 -0.09 1.74
C ALA A 128 22.17 -1.23 0.91
N LEU A 129 20.93 -1.59 1.22
CA LEU A 129 20.15 -2.59 0.51
C LEU A 129 18.70 -2.10 0.46
N ARG A 130 18.06 -2.16 -0.71
CA ARG A 130 16.63 -1.89 -0.85
C ARG A 130 15.95 -2.97 -1.67
N LEU A 131 14.86 -3.53 -1.15
CA LEU A 131 13.98 -4.41 -1.94
C LEU A 131 13.07 -3.53 -2.80
N GLU A 132 13.32 -3.52 -4.11
CA GLU A 132 12.59 -2.69 -5.07
C GLU A 132 11.30 -3.36 -5.53
N ASP A 133 11.34 -4.63 -5.92
CA ASP A 133 10.17 -5.33 -6.43
C ASP A 133 10.27 -6.84 -6.21
N MET A 134 9.13 -7.53 -6.30
CA MET A 134 9.04 -8.98 -6.27
C MET A 134 8.08 -9.54 -7.32
N ARG A 135 8.43 -10.65 -7.97
CA ARG A 135 7.48 -11.46 -8.74
C ARG A 135 6.96 -12.57 -7.84
N ILE A 136 5.65 -12.58 -7.58
CA ILE A 136 4.99 -13.65 -6.85
C ILE A 136 4.34 -14.61 -7.86
N PRO A 137 4.79 -15.86 -7.96
CA PRO A 137 4.29 -16.78 -8.98
C PRO A 137 2.82 -17.15 -8.70
N PRO A 138 1.99 -17.39 -9.73
CA PRO A 138 0.59 -17.80 -9.54
C PRO A 138 0.40 -18.97 -8.57
N HIS A 139 1.33 -19.93 -8.58
CA HIS A 139 1.35 -21.08 -7.67
C HIS A 139 1.33 -20.66 -6.19
N TYR A 140 2.15 -19.68 -5.81
CA TYR A 140 2.15 -19.13 -4.45
C TYR A 140 0.95 -18.21 -4.23
N THR A 141 0.62 -17.35 -5.18
CA THR A 141 -0.54 -16.44 -5.09
C THR A 141 -1.84 -17.19 -4.74
N LYS A 142 -2.04 -18.38 -5.29
CA LYS A 142 -3.23 -19.23 -5.04
C LYS A 142 -3.29 -19.86 -3.65
N THR A 143 -2.22 -19.83 -2.85
CA THR A 143 -2.26 -20.27 -1.45
C THR A 143 -2.81 -19.19 -0.52
N PHE A 144 -2.95 -17.95 -1.00
CA PHE A 144 -3.50 -16.82 -0.25
C PHE A 144 -4.97 -16.60 -0.57
N GLN A 145 -5.71 -16.07 0.40
CA GLN A 145 -7.11 -15.68 0.21
C GLN A 145 -7.25 -14.50 -0.78
N GLY A 146 -6.31 -13.55 -0.71
CA GLY A 146 -6.50 -12.23 -1.30
C GLY A 146 -7.50 -11.36 -0.51
N PRO A 147 -7.86 -10.18 -1.04
CA PRO A 147 -8.74 -9.22 -0.37
C PRO A 147 -10.02 -9.87 0.15
N ALA A 148 -10.47 -9.51 1.35
CA ALA A 148 -11.68 -10.07 1.95
C ALA A 148 -12.93 -9.88 1.06
N HIS A 149 -12.98 -8.87 0.22
CA HIS A 149 -14.05 -8.63 -0.75
C HIS A 149 -13.48 -8.10 -2.07
N GLY A 150 -12.56 -7.14 -1.98
CA GLY A 150 -11.99 -6.44 -3.13
C GLY A 150 -12.96 -5.44 -3.79
N ILE A 151 -12.44 -4.72 -4.78
CA ILE A 151 -13.08 -3.54 -5.39
C ILE A 151 -14.51 -3.81 -5.90
N VAL A 152 -14.72 -4.91 -6.64
CA VAL A 152 -16.01 -5.19 -7.29
C VAL A 152 -17.10 -5.42 -6.25
N MET A 153 -16.86 -6.34 -5.31
CA MET A 153 -17.81 -6.65 -4.25
C MET A 153 -18.06 -5.46 -3.34
N GLU A 154 -17.03 -4.67 -3.02
CA GLU A 154 -17.21 -3.44 -2.25
C GLU A 154 -18.18 -2.48 -2.94
N ARG A 155 -18.01 -2.22 -4.25
CA ARG A 155 -18.89 -1.32 -4.99
C ARG A 155 -20.33 -1.82 -5.02
N GLU A 156 -20.52 -3.13 -5.20
CA GLU A 156 -21.83 -3.76 -5.15
C GLU A 156 -22.48 -3.64 -3.77
N TYR A 157 -21.73 -3.91 -2.69
CA TYR A 157 -22.20 -3.77 -1.32
C TYR A 157 -22.61 -2.34 -0.99
N LEU A 158 -21.89 -1.35 -1.50
CA LEU A 158 -22.19 0.05 -1.28
C LEU A 158 -23.25 0.60 -2.24
N ASN A 159 -23.53 -0.12 -3.34
CA ASN A 159 -24.29 0.36 -4.49
C ASN A 159 -23.76 1.70 -5.04
N LYS A 160 -22.44 1.79 -5.26
CA LYS A 160 -21.74 3.03 -5.67
C LYS A 160 -20.78 2.80 -6.84
N HIS A 161 -21.15 3.35 -7.99
CA HIS A 161 -20.45 3.15 -9.26
C HIS A 161 -20.18 4.47 -9.99
N GLY A 162 -19.19 4.47 -10.89
CA GLY A 162 -18.91 5.57 -11.82
C GLY A 162 -18.20 6.79 -11.22
N ARG A 163 -17.73 6.71 -9.96
CA ARG A 163 -16.88 7.73 -9.34
C ARG A 163 -15.98 7.15 -8.24
N PRO A 164 -14.90 7.85 -7.87
CA PRO A 164 -14.20 7.63 -6.61
C PRO A 164 -15.14 7.66 -5.41
N LEU A 165 -14.84 6.81 -4.43
CA LEU A 165 -15.48 6.88 -3.11
C LEU A 165 -14.88 8.03 -2.30
N LEU A 166 -15.67 8.65 -1.44
CA LEU A 166 -15.26 9.81 -0.65
C LEU A 166 -15.19 9.46 0.83
N GLY A 167 -14.08 9.80 1.47
CA GLY A 167 -13.87 9.61 2.90
C GLY A 167 -13.37 10.86 3.62
N ALA A 168 -13.38 10.83 4.95
CA ALA A 168 -12.66 11.81 5.77
C ALA A 168 -12.21 11.20 7.10
N THR A 169 -10.96 11.44 7.48
CA THR A 169 -10.48 11.17 8.85
C THR A 169 -11.03 12.21 9.81
N VAL A 170 -11.66 11.78 10.90
CA VAL A 170 -12.14 12.67 11.96
C VAL A 170 -10.97 13.49 12.54
N LYS A 171 -11.23 14.76 12.89
CA LYS A 171 -10.25 15.70 13.44
C LYS A 171 -10.82 16.47 14.66
N PRO A 172 -9.97 16.92 15.62
CA PRO A 172 -8.52 16.72 15.71
C PRO A 172 -8.15 15.24 15.87
N LYS A 173 -6.87 14.87 15.63
CA LYS A 173 -6.44 13.47 15.66
C LYS A 173 -6.81 12.77 16.96
N LEU A 174 -6.59 13.43 18.09
CA LEU A 174 -6.84 12.93 19.45
C LEU A 174 -7.59 13.99 20.27
N GLY A 175 -8.30 13.57 21.32
CA GLY A 175 -8.90 14.46 22.33
C GLY A 175 -10.41 14.69 22.22
N LEU A 176 -11.07 14.24 21.15
CA LEU A 176 -12.55 14.25 21.10
C LEU A 176 -13.14 13.19 22.03
N SER A 177 -14.26 13.52 22.69
CA SER A 177 -15.10 12.54 23.38
C SER A 177 -15.93 11.73 22.38
N ALA A 178 -16.37 10.53 22.77
CA ALA A 178 -17.15 9.62 21.93
C ALA A 178 -18.39 10.28 21.29
N ARG A 179 -19.16 11.04 22.08
CA ARG A 179 -20.36 11.74 21.60
C ARG A 179 -20.03 12.78 20.53
N ASN A 180 -18.96 13.57 20.74
CA ASN A 180 -18.55 14.58 19.77
C ASN A 180 -17.93 13.93 18.52
N TYR A 181 -17.29 12.78 18.68
CA TYR A 181 -16.81 11.96 17.57
C TYR A 181 -17.95 11.53 16.65
N GLY A 182 -19.01 10.94 17.23
CA GLY A 182 -20.23 10.60 16.50
C GLY A 182 -20.89 11.80 15.82
N ARG A 183 -20.87 12.99 16.46
CA ARG A 183 -21.36 14.23 15.83
C ARG A 183 -20.58 14.59 14.56
N VAL A 184 -19.25 14.51 14.58
CA VAL A 184 -18.42 14.78 13.39
C VAL A 184 -18.70 13.76 12.29
N VAL A 185 -18.83 12.48 12.66
CA VAL A 185 -19.19 11.39 11.73
C VAL A 185 -20.53 11.68 11.05
N TYR A 186 -21.57 12.00 11.82
CA TYR A 186 -22.89 12.30 11.28
C TYR A 186 -22.86 13.48 10.31
N GLU A 187 -22.25 14.60 10.72
CA GLU A 187 -22.19 15.82 9.90
C GLU A 187 -21.47 15.61 8.57
N ALA A 188 -20.38 14.84 8.55
CA ALA A 188 -19.62 14.59 7.34
C ALA A 188 -20.36 13.61 6.39
N LEU A 189 -20.99 12.57 6.94
CA LEU A 189 -21.73 11.58 6.14
C LEU A 189 -23.01 12.17 5.54
N ARG A 190 -23.79 12.93 6.32
CA ARG A 190 -25.01 13.58 5.81
C ARG A 190 -24.70 14.63 4.74
N GLY A 191 -23.52 15.25 4.80
CA GLY A 191 -23.07 16.22 3.81
C GLY A 191 -22.61 15.61 2.48
N GLY A 192 -22.57 14.28 2.36
CA GLY A 192 -22.36 13.60 1.07
C GLY A 192 -21.12 12.72 0.97
N LEU A 193 -20.31 12.60 2.03
CA LEU A 193 -19.25 11.59 2.06
C LEU A 193 -19.84 10.17 2.10
N ASP A 194 -19.13 9.22 1.52
CA ASP A 194 -19.47 7.80 1.60
C ASP A 194 -19.03 7.23 2.95
N PHE A 195 -17.88 7.68 3.41
CA PHE A 195 -17.22 7.20 4.59
C PHE A 195 -16.67 8.31 5.48
N THR A 196 -16.52 7.99 6.75
CA THR A 196 -15.54 8.63 7.63
C THR A 196 -14.64 7.56 8.24
N LYS A 197 -13.57 7.94 8.93
CA LYS A 197 -12.70 6.98 9.60
C LYS A 197 -12.16 7.46 10.91
N ASP A 198 -11.86 6.49 11.78
CA ASP A 198 -10.98 6.71 12.89
C ASP A 198 -9.61 7.22 12.42
N ASP A 199 -8.96 8.08 13.20
CA ASP A 199 -7.55 8.38 12.98
C ASP A 199 -6.68 7.16 13.35
N GLU A 200 -5.50 6.98 12.75
CA GLU A 200 -4.70 5.77 12.97
C GLU A 200 -4.27 5.59 14.42
N ASN A 201 -4.17 6.70 15.16
CA ASN A 201 -3.82 6.69 16.58
C ASN A 201 -5.04 6.78 17.51
N ILE A 202 -6.27 6.69 17.00
CA ILE A 202 -7.49 6.55 17.82
C ILE A 202 -7.77 5.07 18.05
N ASN A 203 -7.52 4.60 19.28
CA ASN A 203 -7.78 3.21 19.67
C ASN A 203 -8.71 3.21 20.89
N SER A 204 -8.16 3.22 22.11
CA SER A 204 -8.93 3.32 23.37
C SER A 204 -8.18 4.11 24.42
N GLN A 205 -8.30 5.43 24.37
CA GLN A 205 -7.58 6.35 25.25
C GLN A 205 -8.42 6.78 26.46
N PRO A 206 -7.81 7.36 27.52
CA PRO A 206 -8.56 7.88 28.67
C PRO A 206 -9.66 8.90 28.31
N PHE A 207 -9.47 9.71 27.26
CA PHE A 207 -10.46 10.70 26.83
C PHE A 207 -11.63 10.10 26.03
N MET A 208 -11.48 8.88 25.51
CA MET A 208 -12.49 8.21 24.69
C MET A 208 -12.20 6.70 24.63
N ARG A 209 -12.97 5.91 25.37
CA ARG A 209 -12.93 4.45 25.27
C ARG A 209 -13.61 3.99 23.98
N TRP A 210 -13.07 2.92 23.41
CA TRP A 210 -13.45 2.45 22.06
C TRP A 210 -14.93 2.08 21.97
N ARG A 211 -15.48 1.43 23.00
CA ARG A 211 -16.87 0.95 22.98
C ARG A 211 -17.87 2.11 22.88
N ASP A 212 -17.65 3.18 23.64
CA ASP A 212 -18.49 4.39 23.59
C ASP A 212 -18.41 5.05 22.22
N ARG A 213 -17.21 5.10 21.63
CA ARG A 213 -17.00 5.65 20.29
C ARG A 213 -17.80 4.86 19.25
N TYR A 214 -17.74 3.53 19.30
CA TYR A 214 -18.41 2.67 18.33
C TYR A 214 -19.92 2.88 18.36
N LEU A 215 -20.52 2.92 19.56
CA LEU A 215 -21.95 3.18 19.74
C LEU A 215 -22.39 4.51 19.12
N HIS A 216 -21.70 5.61 19.45
CA HIS A 216 -22.05 6.93 18.91
C HIS A 216 -21.75 7.08 17.41
N CYS A 217 -20.73 6.39 16.89
CA CYS A 217 -20.46 6.38 15.45
C CYS A 217 -21.54 5.60 14.69
N MET A 218 -21.98 4.46 15.21
CA MET A 218 -23.04 3.67 14.56
C MET A 218 -24.41 4.35 14.64
N GLU A 219 -24.72 5.07 15.72
CA GLU A 219 -25.88 5.97 15.77
C GLU A 219 -25.80 7.02 14.64
N ALA A 220 -24.64 7.66 14.49
CA ALA A 220 -24.39 8.68 13.48
C ALA A 220 -24.47 8.16 12.04
N VAL A 221 -23.90 6.98 11.77
CA VAL A 221 -23.95 6.31 10.46
C VAL A 221 -25.40 6.02 10.08
N ASN A 222 -26.16 5.37 10.97
CA ASN A 222 -27.56 5.02 10.71
C ASN A 222 -28.43 6.26 10.47
N ARG A 223 -28.21 7.33 11.24
CA ARG A 223 -28.94 8.59 11.06
C ARG A 223 -28.64 9.24 9.71
N ALA A 224 -27.37 9.30 9.30
CA ALA A 224 -26.99 9.86 7.99
C ALA A 224 -27.50 8.99 6.83
N GLN A 225 -27.48 7.66 6.97
CA GLN A 225 -28.04 6.73 5.99
C GLN A 225 -29.56 6.91 5.84
N ALA A 226 -30.30 7.03 6.95
CA ALA A 226 -31.74 7.27 6.91
C ALA A 226 -32.12 8.61 6.26
N GLU A 227 -31.30 9.65 6.47
CA GLU A 227 -31.52 10.99 5.89
C GLU A 227 -31.20 11.05 4.39
N THR A 228 -30.16 10.35 3.94
CA THR A 228 -29.65 10.45 2.56
C THR A 228 -30.14 9.34 1.64
N GLY A 229 -30.59 8.20 2.19
CA GLY A 229 -30.92 7.00 1.42
C GLY A 229 -29.71 6.26 0.82
N GLU A 230 -28.48 6.72 1.08
CA GLU A 230 -27.25 6.06 0.63
C GLU A 230 -26.65 5.20 1.74
N ILE A 231 -26.05 4.06 1.38
CA ILE A 231 -25.25 3.27 2.33
C ILE A 231 -24.07 4.10 2.83
N LYS A 232 -23.89 4.20 4.14
CA LYS A 232 -22.81 4.96 4.79
C LYS A 232 -21.96 4.05 5.68
N GLY A 233 -20.71 4.44 5.92
CA GLY A 233 -19.84 3.71 6.84
C GLY A 233 -18.89 4.61 7.63
N HIS A 234 -18.39 4.06 8.74
CA HIS A 234 -17.31 4.66 9.51
C HIS A 234 -16.27 3.58 9.79
N TYR A 235 -15.00 3.83 9.44
CA TYR A 235 -13.96 2.82 9.64
C TYR A 235 -13.60 2.78 11.13
N LEU A 236 -14.22 1.85 11.86
CA LEU A 236 -13.99 1.64 13.29
C LEU A 236 -12.61 0.99 13.49
N ASN A 237 -11.69 1.65 14.20
CA ASN A 237 -10.33 1.16 14.36
C ASN A 237 -10.22 0.04 15.41
N LEU A 238 -9.85 -1.16 14.95
CA LEU A 238 -9.71 -2.36 15.75
C LEU A 238 -8.33 -2.48 16.41
N THR A 239 -7.32 -1.76 15.95
CA THR A 239 -5.92 -1.86 16.42
C THR A 239 -5.82 -1.79 17.95
N ALA A 240 -5.26 -2.84 18.56
CA ALA A 240 -5.17 -3.01 20.01
C ALA A 240 -3.82 -3.63 20.43
N GLY A 241 -3.63 -3.85 21.74
CA GLY A 241 -2.37 -4.36 22.27
C GLY A 241 -2.20 -5.87 22.06
N THR A 242 -3.30 -6.62 22.00
CA THR A 242 -3.29 -8.08 21.76
C THR A 242 -4.34 -8.50 20.74
N MET A 243 -4.22 -9.72 20.20
CA MET A 243 -5.21 -10.26 19.27
C MET A 243 -6.58 -10.47 19.91
N GLU A 244 -6.64 -10.81 21.19
CA GLU A 244 -7.90 -10.98 21.94
C GLU A 244 -8.68 -9.66 21.98
N GLU A 245 -8.00 -8.54 22.25
CA GLU A 245 -8.63 -7.21 22.23
C GLU A 245 -9.03 -6.78 20.81
N ILE A 246 -8.24 -7.13 19.78
CA ILE A 246 -8.60 -6.86 18.38
C ILE A 246 -9.89 -7.61 18.02
N TYR A 247 -9.99 -8.90 18.36
CA TYR A 247 -11.19 -9.69 18.11
C TYR A 247 -12.40 -9.21 18.91
N GLU A 248 -12.22 -8.81 20.18
CA GLU A 248 -13.31 -8.22 20.98
C GLU A 248 -13.92 -6.99 20.29
N ARG A 249 -13.07 -6.10 19.76
CA ARG A 249 -13.51 -4.92 19.00
C ARG A 249 -14.17 -5.29 17.69
N ALA A 250 -13.61 -6.27 16.98
CA ALA A 250 -14.11 -6.73 15.69
C ALA A 250 -15.52 -7.31 15.81
N GLU A 251 -15.72 -8.21 16.79
CA GLU A 251 -17.03 -8.80 17.07
C GLU A 251 -18.04 -7.76 17.50
N PHE A 252 -17.65 -6.77 18.32
CA PHE A 252 -18.57 -5.69 18.69
C PHE A 252 -18.92 -4.80 17.49
N ALA A 253 -17.98 -4.48 16.60
CA ALA A 253 -18.27 -3.73 15.37
C ALA A 253 -19.26 -4.48 14.46
N LYS A 254 -19.12 -5.81 14.36
CA LYS A 254 -20.05 -6.69 13.65
C LYS A 254 -21.42 -6.74 14.33
N GLU A 255 -21.49 -6.88 15.65
CA GLU A 255 -22.75 -6.87 16.43
C GLU A 255 -23.55 -5.59 16.19
N LEU A 256 -22.87 -4.45 16.07
CA LEU A 256 -23.49 -3.16 15.76
C LEU A 256 -23.91 -3.00 14.29
N GLY A 257 -23.55 -3.93 13.41
CA GLY A 257 -23.85 -3.88 11.99
C GLY A 257 -22.99 -2.89 11.20
N SER A 258 -21.73 -2.64 11.61
CA SER A 258 -20.80 -1.87 10.77
C SER A 258 -20.54 -2.59 9.45
N ILE A 259 -20.39 -1.84 8.36
CA ILE A 259 -20.04 -2.39 7.04
C ILE A 259 -18.52 -2.44 6.81
N ILE A 260 -17.76 -1.72 7.64
CA ILE A 260 -16.31 -1.54 7.48
C ILE A 260 -15.61 -1.31 8.81
N VAL A 261 -14.41 -1.85 8.94
CA VAL A 261 -13.48 -1.65 10.06
C VAL A 261 -12.12 -1.25 9.52
N MET A 262 -11.26 -0.70 10.37
CA MET A 262 -9.86 -0.47 10.02
C MET A 262 -8.86 -1.08 10.99
N ILE A 263 -7.68 -1.36 10.45
CA ILE A 263 -6.49 -1.80 11.15
C ILE A 263 -5.28 -0.97 10.70
N ASP A 264 -4.26 -0.91 11.54
CA ASP A 264 -3.01 -0.22 11.25
C ASP A 264 -1.90 -1.23 10.93
N LEU A 265 -1.05 -0.94 9.94
CA LEU A 265 0.08 -1.79 9.55
C LEU A 265 0.99 -2.17 10.74
N THR A 266 1.03 -1.34 11.79
CA THR A 266 1.78 -1.57 13.01
C THR A 266 1.35 -2.79 13.82
N ILE A 267 0.18 -3.38 13.57
CA ILE A 267 -0.22 -4.63 14.24
C ILE A 267 0.55 -5.87 13.74
N GLY A 268 1.27 -5.74 12.61
CA GLY A 268 2.09 -6.80 12.04
C GLY A 268 1.33 -7.78 11.14
N TYR A 269 2.07 -8.47 10.27
CA TYR A 269 1.51 -9.28 9.18
C TYR A 269 0.62 -10.44 9.66
N THR A 270 1.00 -11.12 10.74
CA THR A 270 0.21 -12.24 11.31
C THR A 270 -1.18 -11.78 11.77
N ALA A 271 -1.25 -10.63 12.45
CA ALA A 271 -2.52 -10.05 12.89
C ALA A 271 -3.35 -9.56 11.69
N ILE A 272 -2.71 -8.93 10.70
CA ILE A 272 -3.38 -8.50 9.45
C ILE A 272 -4.00 -9.70 8.72
N GLN A 273 -3.26 -10.80 8.53
CA GLN A 273 -3.78 -12.01 7.88
C GLN A 273 -4.92 -12.64 8.68
N SER A 274 -4.84 -12.62 10.01
CA SER A 274 -5.92 -13.09 10.89
C SER A 274 -7.18 -12.24 10.70
N MET A 275 -7.03 -10.92 10.65
CA MET A 275 -8.15 -10.00 10.44
C MET A 275 -8.74 -10.08 9.03
N ALA A 276 -7.94 -10.35 8.00
CA ALA A 276 -8.43 -10.57 6.64
C ALA A 276 -9.28 -11.84 6.52
N LYS A 277 -8.87 -12.93 7.20
CA LYS A 277 -9.68 -14.16 7.30
C LYS A 277 -10.97 -13.92 8.06
N TRP A 278 -10.90 -13.21 9.20
CA TRP A 278 -12.07 -12.83 9.99
C TRP A 278 -13.03 -11.94 9.19
N ALA A 279 -12.51 -10.94 8.48
CA ALA A 279 -13.31 -10.00 7.68
C ALA A 279 -14.10 -10.71 6.59
N ARG A 280 -13.46 -11.64 5.86
CA ARG A 280 -14.12 -12.51 4.87
C ARG A 280 -15.21 -13.36 5.51
N ALA A 281 -14.91 -14.02 6.63
CA ALA A 281 -15.86 -14.91 7.31
C ALA A 281 -17.09 -14.18 7.88
N ASN A 282 -16.99 -12.87 8.08
CA ASN A 282 -18.01 -12.04 8.72
C ASN A 282 -18.63 -10.98 7.81
N GLY A 283 -18.32 -10.98 6.50
CA GLY A 283 -18.87 -10.02 5.53
C GLY A 283 -18.48 -8.57 5.81
N MET A 284 -17.30 -8.33 6.40
CA MET A 284 -16.81 -7.01 6.81
C MET A 284 -15.77 -6.47 5.83
N LEU A 285 -15.88 -5.21 5.38
CA LEU A 285 -14.79 -4.57 4.64
C LEU A 285 -13.61 -4.26 5.57
N LEU A 286 -12.39 -4.54 5.10
CA LEU A 286 -11.16 -4.35 5.88
C LEU A 286 -10.26 -3.25 5.33
N HIS A 287 -10.24 -2.10 6.00
CA HIS A 287 -9.37 -1.00 5.65
C HIS A 287 -8.00 -1.08 6.34
N LEU A 288 -6.90 -0.99 5.58
CA LEU A 288 -5.54 -0.89 6.14
C LEU A 288 -5.01 0.54 6.05
N HIS A 289 -4.75 1.14 7.22
CA HIS A 289 -3.91 2.32 7.30
C HIS A 289 -2.43 1.92 7.40
N ARG A 290 -1.58 2.52 6.55
CA ARG A 290 -0.16 2.13 6.43
C ARG A 290 0.77 2.73 7.50
N ALA A 291 0.31 2.87 8.74
CA ALA A 291 1.09 3.49 9.82
C ALA A 291 2.50 2.88 9.91
N GLY A 292 3.52 3.73 9.99
CA GLY A 292 4.92 3.32 10.08
C GLY A 292 5.62 2.99 8.75
N HIS A 293 4.91 2.81 7.62
CA HIS A 293 5.53 2.36 6.37
C HIS A 293 6.73 3.21 5.90
N SER A 294 6.67 4.54 6.11
CA SER A 294 7.69 5.47 5.62
C SER A 294 9.03 5.36 6.37
N THR A 295 9.10 4.63 7.50
CA THR A 295 10.37 4.41 8.19
C THR A 295 11.35 3.58 7.38
N TYR A 296 10.84 2.75 6.45
CA TYR A 296 11.65 1.91 5.57
C TYR A 296 11.28 1.99 4.08
N SER A 297 10.27 2.78 3.69
CA SER A 297 9.92 2.94 2.26
C SER A 297 10.36 4.26 1.63
N ARG A 298 10.69 5.27 2.44
CA ARG A 298 10.93 6.65 1.97
C ARG A 298 12.21 6.82 1.17
N GLN A 299 13.31 6.22 1.62
CA GLN A 299 14.63 6.45 1.04
C GLN A 299 14.85 5.52 -0.17
N LYS A 300 15.41 6.06 -1.26
CA LYS A 300 15.68 5.29 -2.48
C LYS A 300 16.84 4.32 -2.32
N ASN A 301 17.79 4.58 -1.43
CA ASN A 301 18.99 3.75 -1.27
C ASN A 301 18.78 2.53 -0.35
N HIS A 302 17.88 2.60 0.64
CA HIS A 302 17.74 1.56 1.66
C HIS A 302 16.28 1.31 2.06
N GLY A 303 15.93 0.05 2.30
CA GLY A 303 14.65 -0.38 2.89
C GLY A 303 13.77 -1.22 1.96
N VAL A 304 12.45 -1.06 2.02
CA VAL A 304 11.49 -1.82 1.20
C VAL A 304 10.60 -0.84 0.48
N ASN A 305 10.60 -0.86 -0.85
CA ASN A 305 9.73 0.00 -1.64
C ASN A 305 8.25 -0.32 -1.34
N PHE A 306 7.39 0.71 -1.33
CA PHE A 306 5.98 0.54 -1.01
C PHE A 306 5.24 -0.40 -1.97
N ARG A 307 5.67 -0.56 -3.23
CA ARG A 307 5.08 -1.54 -4.16
C ARG A 307 5.15 -2.97 -3.64
N VAL A 308 6.23 -3.33 -2.95
CA VAL A 308 6.40 -4.65 -2.36
C VAL A 308 5.45 -4.84 -1.19
N ILE A 309 5.30 -3.83 -0.33
CA ILE A 309 4.32 -3.83 0.76
C ILE A 309 2.90 -3.95 0.19
N ALA A 310 2.60 -3.24 -0.89
CA ALA A 310 1.31 -3.32 -1.58
C ALA A 310 1.02 -4.74 -2.09
N LYS A 311 2.02 -5.42 -2.67
CA LYS A 311 1.90 -6.84 -3.05
C LYS A 311 1.60 -7.74 -1.85
N TRP A 312 2.37 -7.59 -0.77
CA TRP A 312 2.16 -8.37 0.46
C TRP A 312 0.79 -8.14 1.09
N MET A 313 0.29 -6.90 1.07
CA MET A 313 -1.02 -6.60 1.67
C MET A 313 -2.19 -7.06 0.78
N ARG A 314 -2.03 -7.07 -0.55
CA ARG A 314 -2.98 -7.73 -1.47
C ARG A 314 -3.06 -9.23 -1.21
N LEU A 315 -1.92 -9.90 -1.06
CA LEU A 315 -1.86 -11.31 -0.65
C LEU A 315 -2.45 -11.53 0.74
N ALA A 316 -2.11 -10.67 1.72
CA ALA A 316 -2.58 -10.78 3.11
C ALA A 316 -4.10 -10.66 3.22
N GLY A 317 -4.72 -9.84 2.36
CA GLY A 317 -6.15 -9.85 2.12
C GLY A 317 -6.93 -8.66 2.66
N VAL A 318 -6.31 -7.48 2.70
CA VAL A 318 -7.02 -6.22 3.02
C VAL A 318 -7.83 -5.73 1.81
N ASP A 319 -8.95 -5.05 2.06
CA ASP A 319 -9.79 -4.48 0.99
C ASP A 319 -9.30 -3.11 0.56
N HIS A 320 -8.84 -2.29 1.52
CA HIS A 320 -8.25 -0.98 1.23
C HIS A 320 -6.81 -0.90 1.69
N ILE A 321 -6.00 -0.10 1.00
CA ILE A 321 -4.71 0.37 1.52
C ILE A 321 -4.42 1.80 1.06
N HIS A 322 -3.85 2.62 1.93
CA HIS A 322 -3.37 3.96 1.55
C HIS A 322 -2.22 3.85 0.55
N ALA A 323 -2.32 4.48 -0.61
CA ALA A 323 -1.39 4.30 -1.73
C ALA A 323 -0.76 5.61 -2.24
N GLY A 324 -0.96 6.73 -1.54
CA GLY A 324 -0.43 8.05 -1.92
C GLY A 324 -1.40 8.89 -2.74
N THR A 325 -1.08 10.18 -2.84
CA THR A 325 -1.97 11.21 -3.41
C THR A 325 -1.36 11.98 -4.58
N VAL A 326 -0.04 11.86 -4.80
CA VAL A 326 0.76 12.70 -5.73
C VAL A 326 0.83 14.17 -5.30
N VAL A 327 -0.32 14.83 -5.17
CA VAL A 327 -0.43 16.29 -4.95
C VAL A 327 -0.68 16.69 -3.50
N GLY A 328 -0.76 15.71 -2.60
CA GLY A 328 -1.01 15.95 -1.17
C GLY A 328 0.26 16.22 -0.38
N LYS A 329 0.12 16.29 0.94
CA LYS A 329 1.22 16.66 1.85
C LYS A 329 2.27 15.58 2.11
N LEU A 330 2.03 14.35 1.64
CA LEU A 330 2.93 13.21 1.86
C LEU A 330 3.63 12.89 0.54
N GLU A 331 4.84 12.34 0.66
CA GLU A 331 5.64 11.82 -0.46
C GLU A 331 4.81 10.99 -1.45
N GLY A 332 5.03 11.22 -2.74
CA GLY A 332 4.45 10.40 -3.80
C GLY A 332 4.78 10.93 -5.19
N ASP A 333 5.89 10.45 -5.78
CA ASP A 333 6.18 10.67 -7.19
C ASP A 333 5.05 10.09 -8.08
N PRO A 334 4.60 10.78 -9.14
CA PRO A 334 3.51 10.31 -10.00
C PRO A 334 3.74 8.92 -10.60
N GLY A 335 4.96 8.62 -11.07
CA GLY A 335 5.30 7.34 -11.68
C GLY A 335 5.31 6.21 -10.65
N SER A 336 5.97 6.43 -9.52
CA SER A 336 5.96 5.49 -8.38
C SER A 336 4.53 5.21 -7.90
N VAL A 337 3.70 6.25 -7.72
CA VAL A 337 2.31 6.10 -7.28
C VAL A 337 1.48 5.34 -8.32
N ALA A 338 1.63 5.62 -9.61
CA ALA A 338 0.95 4.86 -10.66
C ALA A 338 1.30 3.35 -10.58
N GLY A 339 2.57 3.01 -10.35
CA GLY A 339 2.99 1.62 -10.12
C GLY A 339 2.32 0.97 -8.91
N TYR A 340 2.15 1.71 -7.80
CA TYR A 340 1.43 1.21 -6.62
C TYR A 340 -0.04 0.91 -6.94
N TYR A 341 -0.69 1.78 -7.70
CA TYR A 341 -2.08 1.63 -8.09
C TYR A 341 -2.28 0.48 -9.07
N ASP A 342 -1.33 0.24 -9.98
CA ASP A 342 -1.38 -0.91 -10.88
C ASP A 342 -1.25 -2.22 -10.07
N VAL A 343 -0.25 -2.32 -9.20
CA VAL A 343 -0.05 -3.47 -8.29
C VAL A 343 -1.31 -3.84 -7.51
N LEU A 344 -2.07 -2.83 -7.06
CA LEU A 344 -3.26 -3.05 -6.24
C LEU A 344 -4.50 -3.43 -7.06
N ARG A 345 -4.64 -2.93 -8.31
CA ARG A 345 -5.91 -3.01 -9.05
C ARG A 345 -5.90 -4.05 -10.17
N VAL A 346 -4.85 -4.11 -10.98
CA VAL A 346 -4.89 -4.89 -12.22
C VAL A 346 -4.72 -6.38 -11.93
N ASN A 347 -5.25 -7.25 -12.79
CA ASN A 347 -5.02 -8.68 -12.68
C ASN A 347 -3.63 -9.09 -13.22
N GLN A 348 -3.11 -8.36 -14.21
CA GLN A 348 -1.78 -8.58 -14.78
C GLN A 348 -1.08 -7.24 -14.94
N ALA A 349 0.09 -7.09 -14.30
CA ALA A 349 0.94 -5.91 -14.44
C ALA A 349 2.19 -6.28 -15.26
N GLN A 350 2.54 -5.45 -16.23
CA GLN A 350 3.72 -5.63 -17.06
C GLN A 350 4.91 -4.84 -16.48
N PRO A 351 6.17 -5.23 -16.76
CA PRO A 351 7.33 -4.42 -16.44
C PRO A 351 7.20 -3.02 -17.07
N ASP A 352 7.45 -1.99 -16.28
CA ASP A 352 7.38 -0.60 -16.68
C ASP A 352 8.36 0.22 -15.83
N PRO A 353 9.51 0.62 -16.39
CA PRO A 353 10.53 1.35 -15.64
C PRO A 353 10.07 2.75 -15.21
N LEU A 354 9.11 3.37 -15.91
CA LEU A 354 8.55 4.68 -15.53
C LEU A 354 7.66 4.58 -14.29
N LYS A 355 7.18 3.37 -13.98
CA LYS A 355 6.39 3.07 -12.76
C LYS A 355 7.19 2.30 -11.71
N GLY A 356 8.45 1.99 -12.00
CA GLY A 356 9.31 1.15 -11.18
C GLY A 356 8.82 -0.29 -11.05
N LEU A 357 8.12 -0.83 -12.06
CA LEU A 357 7.70 -2.23 -12.12
C LEU A 357 8.79 -3.05 -12.82
N TYR A 358 9.41 -3.98 -12.11
CA TYR A 358 10.57 -4.74 -12.61
C TYR A 358 10.17 -6.07 -13.26
N PHE A 359 9.05 -6.63 -12.83
CA PHE A 359 8.59 -7.96 -13.22
C PHE A 359 7.17 -7.93 -13.77
N GLU A 360 6.89 -8.86 -14.69
CA GLU A 360 5.52 -9.24 -14.96
C GLU A 360 4.91 -9.89 -13.71
N GLN A 361 3.68 -9.52 -13.37
CA GLN A 361 2.96 -10.05 -12.21
C GLN A 361 1.54 -10.43 -12.62
N ASP A 362 1.25 -11.74 -12.63
CA ASP A 362 -0.12 -12.27 -12.73
C ASP A 362 -0.66 -12.55 -11.32
N TRP A 363 -1.83 -11.99 -11.02
CA TRP A 363 -2.51 -12.13 -9.74
C TRP A 363 -3.41 -13.36 -9.66
N ALA A 364 -3.45 -14.21 -10.68
CA ALA A 364 -4.19 -15.48 -10.69
C ALA A 364 -5.67 -15.32 -10.29
N SER A 365 -6.30 -14.26 -10.79
CA SER A 365 -7.68 -13.83 -10.47
C SER A 365 -7.90 -13.37 -9.03
N MET A 366 -6.83 -13.09 -8.26
CA MET A 366 -6.96 -12.46 -6.96
C MET A 366 -7.61 -11.08 -7.11
N PRO A 367 -8.67 -10.77 -6.33
CA PRO A 367 -9.35 -9.48 -6.42
C PRO A 367 -8.40 -8.30 -6.26
N GLY A 368 -8.76 -7.18 -6.88
CA GLY A 368 -8.07 -5.91 -6.67
C GLY A 368 -8.35 -5.34 -5.28
N VAL A 369 -7.35 -4.68 -4.70
CA VAL A 369 -7.43 -3.88 -3.48
C VAL A 369 -7.75 -2.44 -3.86
N MET A 370 -8.70 -1.82 -3.18
CA MET A 370 -9.04 -0.41 -3.38
C MET A 370 -7.91 0.48 -2.84
N PRO A 371 -7.17 1.22 -3.68
CA PRO A 371 -6.22 2.20 -3.19
C PRO A 371 -6.94 3.38 -2.50
N VAL A 372 -6.29 3.97 -1.51
CA VAL A 372 -6.80 5.13 -0.77
C VAL A 372 -5.83 6.29 -0.90
N ALA A 373 -6.33 7.42 -1.40
CA ALA A 373 -5.60 8.68 -1.51
C ALA A 373 -5.98 9.58 -0.33
N SER A 374 -5.06 9.76 0.63
CA SER A 374 -5.34 10.50 1.86
C SER A 374 -4.16 11.39 2.25
N GLY A 375 -4.49 12.60 2.73
CA GLY A 375 -3.54 13.50 3.39
C GLY A 375 -3.23 14.77 2.60
N GLY A 376 -3.69 15.90 3.12
CA GLY A 376 -3.37 17.22 2.57
C GLY A 376 -3.99 17.52 1.21
N ILE A 377 -5.05 16.81 0.83
CA ILE A 377 -5.78 17.05 -0.42
C ILE A 377 -7.06 17.88 -0.16
N HIS A 378 -7.51 18.61 -1.18
CA HIS A 378 -8.71 19.46 -1.15
C HIS A 378 -9.45 19.45 -2.50
N ALA A 379 -10.69 19.97 -2.53
CA ALA A 379 -11.56 19.97 -3.71
C ALA A 379 -10.94 20.61 -4.97
N GLY A 380 -10.05 21.61 -4.81
CA GLY A 380 -9.37 22.28 -5.92
C GLY A 380 -8.48 21.36 -6.76
N GLN A 381 -7.97 20.29 -6.14
CA GLN A 381 -7.07 19.32 -6.78
C GLN A 381 -7.83 18.15 -7.46
N MET A 382 -9.16 18.18 -7.49
CA MET A 382 -9.97 17.04 -7.95
C MET A 382 -9.62 16.57 -9.38
N HIS A 383 -9.29 17.50 -10.27
CA HIS A 383 -8.85 17.20 -11.63
C HIS A 383 -7.54 16.39 -11.67
N GLN A 384 -6.55 16.77 -10.86
CA GLN A 384 -5.27 16.06 -10.75
C GLN A 384 -5.47 14.68 -10.11
N LEU A 385 -6.28 14.60 -9.04
CA LEU A 385 -6.58 13.33 -8.37
C LEU A 385 -7.25 12.35 -9.34
N LEU A 386 -8.23 12.80 -10.11
CA LEU A 386 -8.90 11.93 -11.09
C LEU A 386 -7.94 11.52 -12.22
N HIS A 387 -7.06 12.41 -12.67
CA HIS A 387 -6.06 12.12 -13.69
C HIS A 387 -5.06 11.06 -13.24
N TYR A 388 -4.44 11.22 -12.08
CA TYR A 388 -3.41 10.30 -11.61
C TYR A 388 -3.97 8.99 -11.06
N LEU A 389 -5.16 9.01 -10.45
CA LEU A 389 -5.62 7.93 -9.58
C LEU A 389 -6.81 7.15 -10.15
N GLY A 390 -7.54 7.72 -11.11
CA GLY A 390 -8.72 7.09 -11.73
C GLY A 390 -9.93 7.00 -10.80
N GLU A 391 -10.82 6.05 -11.06
CA GLU A 391 -12.10 5.92 -10.35
C GLU A 391 -12.10 4.93 -9.18
N ASP A 392 -11.41 3.80 -9.34
CA ASP A 392 -11.28 2.79 -8.29
C ASP A 392 -10.24 3.25 -7.27
N VAL A 393 -10.66 4.22 -6.45
CA VAL A 393 -9.91 4.82 -5.35
C VAL A 393 -10.88 5.41 -4.32
N VAL A 394 -10.47 5.44 -3.05
CA VAL A 394 -11.12 6.28 -2.02
C VAL A 394 -10.33 7.58 -1.84
N LEU A 395 -10.94 8.73 -2.11
CA LEU A 395 -10.34 10.05 -1.88
C LEU A 395 -10.73 10.56 -0.49
N GLN A 396 -9.75 10.81 0.38
CA GLN A 396 -9.97 11.16 1.78
C GLN A 396 -9.59 12.60 2.13
N PHE A 397 -10.60 13.40 2.49
CA PHE A 397 -10.50 14.83 2.78
C PHE A 397 -10.73 15.11 4.27
N GLY A 398 -9.79 14.75 5.14
CA GLY A 398 -9.91 15.03 6.59
C GLY A 398 -9.98 16.55 6.87
N GLY A 399 -8.86 17.25 6.69
CA GLY A 399 -8.80 18.72 6.82
C GLY A 399 -9.69 19.45 5.80
N GLY A 400 -9.71 18.97 4.55
CA GLY A 400 -10.52 19.53 3.47
C GLY A 400 -12.04 19.35 3.62
N THR A 401 -12.51 18.63 4.65
CA THR A 401 -13.94 18.58 5.02
C THR A 401 -14.17 19.34 6.33
N ILE A 402 -13.45 18.95 7.39
CA ILE A 402 -13.72 19.43 8.76
C ILE A 402 -13.27 20.89 8.94
N GLY A 403 -12.27 21.33 8.19
CA GLY A 403 -11.77 22.71 8.20
C GLY A 403 -12.61 23.69 7.39
N HIS A 404 -13.74 23.27 6.82
CA HIS A 404 -14.56 24.14 5.98
C HIS A 404 -15.23 25.26 6.81
N PRO A 405 -15.14 26.55 6.39
CA PRO A 405 -15.65 27.67 7.19
C PRO A 405 -17.14 27.64 7.53
N MET A 406 -17.97 27.00 6.68
CA MET A 406 -19.41 26.85 6.93
C MET A 406 -19.76 25.61 7.76
N GLY A 407 -18.77 24.85 8.23
CA GLY A 407 -18.97 23.61 8.98
C GLY A 407 -18.79 22.34 8.15
N ILE A 408 -18.82 21.21 8.85
CA ILE A 408 -18.39 19.89 8.35
C ILE A 408 -19.25 19.41 7.17
N ALA A 409 -20.57 19.52 7.28
CA ALA A 409 -21.47 19.08 6.21
C ALA A 409 -21.25 19.87 4.92
N ALA A 410 -20.99 21.17 5.02
CA ALA A 410 -20.67 21.99 3.84
C ALA A 410 -19.34 21.56 3.20
N GLY A 411 -18.32 21.23 3.99
CA GLY A 411 -17.06 20.68 3.47
C GLY A 411 -17.26 19.35 2.73
N ALA A 412 -18.13 18.47 3.26
CA ALA A 412 -18.48 17.22 2.61
C ALA A 412 -19.21 17.46 1.27
N THR A 413 -20.17 18.40 1.26
CA THR A 413 -20.89 18.80 0.04
C THR A 413 -19.92 19.34 -1.01
N ALA A 414 -18.99 20.22 -0.63
CA ALA A 414 -17.99 20.78 -1.54
C ALA A 414 -17.16 19.69 -2.24
N ASN A 415 -16.67 18.71 -1.48
CA ASN A 415 -15.89 17.60 -2.03
C ASN A 415 -16.74 16.70 -2.96
N ARG A 416 -18.01 16.46 -2.59
CA ARG A 416 -18.95 15.66 -3.41
C ARG A 416 -19.30 16.36 -4.73
N VAL A 417 -19.64 17.64 -4.69
CA VAL A 417 -19.92 18.44 -5.89
C VAL A 417 -18.70 18.49 -6.80
N ALA A 418 -17.49 18.67 -6.24
CA ALA A 418 -16.26 18.71 -7.03
C ALA A 418 -16.00 17.41 -7.80
N VAL A 419 -16.12 16.25 -7.15
CA VAL A 419 -15.88 14.96 -7.83
C VAL A 419 -16.94 14.68 -8.89
N GLU A 420 -18.22 14.94 -8.60
CA GLU A 420 -19.30 14.68 -9.57
C GLU A 420 -19.21 15.62 -10.78
N ALA A 421 -18.87 16.90 -10.58
CA ALA A 421 -18.64 17.84 -11.67
C ALA A 421 -17.46 17.41 -12.55
N MET A 422 -16.37 16.93 -11.94
CA MET A 422 -15.19 16.47 -12.67
C MET A 422 -15.47 15.19 -13.46
N ILE A 423 -16.17 14.23 -12.88
CA ILE A 423 -16.60 12.98 -13.55
C ILE A 423 -17.53 13.29 -14.72
N LYS A 424 -18.51 14.19 -14.53
CA LYS A 424 -19.40 14.63 -15.61
C LYS A 424 -18.61 15.24 -16.76
N ALA A 425 -17.71 16.18 -16.47
CA ALA A 425 -16.89 16.83 -17.49
C ALA A 425 -16.00 15.84 -18.26
N ARG A 426 -15.36 14.89 -17.55
CA ARG A 426 -14.58 13.82 -18.19
C ARG A 426 -15.46 12.95 -19.10
N ASN A 427 -16.64 12.53 -18.64
CA ASN A 427 -17.55 11.68 -19.42
C ASN A 427 -18.13 12.42 -20.64
N GLU A 428 -18.20 13.75 -20.59
CA GLU A 428 -18.55 14.62 -21.72
C GLU A 428 -17.37 14.84 -22.69
N GLY A 429 -16.20 14.24 -22.44
CA GLY A 429 -15.03 14.32 -23.31
C GLY A 429 -14.20 15.59 -23.15
N ARG A 430 -14.40 16.37 -22.07
CA ARG A 430 -13.59 17.57 -21.81
C ARG A 430 -12.16 17.20 -21.43
N ASN A 431 -11.21 18.08 -21.76
CA ASN A 431 -9.84 17.95 -21.27
C ASN A 431 -9.79 18.42 -19.81
N TYR A 432 -10.31 17.58 -18.91
CA TYR A 432 -10.51 17.93 -17.51
C TYR A 432 -9.21 18.18 -16.75
N LEU A 433 -8.06 17.73 -17.26
CA LEU A 433 -6.76 18.05 -16.67
C LEU A 433 -6.40 19.53 -16.91
N ALA A 434 -6.53 20.02 -18.14
CA ALA A 434 -6.27 21.41 -18.48
C ALA A 434 -7.40 22.35 -18.05
N GLU A 435 -8.66 21.94 -18.23
CA GLU A 435 -9.86 22.72 -17.94
C GLU A 435 -10.33 22.57 -16.49
N GLY A 436 -9.62 21.80 -15.67
CA GLY A 436 -10.02 21.40 -14.31
C GLY A 436 -10.43 22.55 -13.39
N PRO A 437 -9.58 23.58 -13.22
CA PRO A 437 -9.95 24.75 -12.42
C PRO A 437 -11.22 25.45 -12.90
N ASP A 438 -11.44 25.55 -14.21
CA ASP A 438 -12.62 26.21 -14.79
C ASP A 438 -13.89 25.37 -14.67
N ILE A 439 -13.78 24.04 -14.77
CA ILE A 439 -14.87 23.10 -14.44
C ILE A 439 -15.33 23.34 -12.99
N LEU A 440 -14.38 23.38 -12.05
CA LEU A 440 -14.68 23.57 -10.63
C LEU A 440 -15.27 24.96 -10.35
N ARG A 441 -14.71 26.04 -10.92
CA ARG A 441 -15.28 27.39 -10.82
C ARG A 441 -16.69 27.48 -11.40
N THR A 442 -16.98 26.74 -12.47
CA THR A 442 -18.32 26.71 -13.07
C THR A 442 -19.31 26.01 -12.15
N ALA A 443 -18.94 24.87 -11.56
CA ALA A 443 -19.76 24.18 -10.56
C ALA A 443 -19.98 25.05 -9.30
N ALA A 444 -18.96 25.79 -8.86
CA ALA A 444 -19.01 26.68 -7.71
C ALA A 444 -20.04 27.82 -7.85
N LYS A 445 -20.38 28.26 -9.07
CA LYS A 445 -21.47 29.22 -9.30
C LYS A 445 -22.84 28.72 -8.79
N HIS A 446 -22.99 27.41 -8.66
CA HIS A 446 -24.22 26.74 -8.21
C HIS A 446 -24.07 26.02 -6.86
N SER A 447 -22.88 26.03 -6.25
CA SER A 447 -22.63 25.49 -4.91
C SER A 447 -21.77 26.46 -4.11
N ARG A 448 -22.39 27.09 -3.12
CA ARG A 448 -21.71 28.03 -2.22
C ARG A 448 -20.64 27.34 -1.39
N GLU A 449 -20.85 26.08 -1.05
CA GLU A 449 -19.90 25.23 -0.34
C GLU A 449 -18.63 25.03 -1.16
N LEU A 450 -18.76 24.68 -2.44
CA LEU A 450 -17.60 24.52 -3.32
C LEU A 450 -16.88 25.86 -3.55
N ASP A 451 -17.62 26.95 -3.78
CA ASP A 451 -17.05 28.30 -3.93
C ASP A 451 -16.18 28.71 -2.74
N ILE A 452 -16.67 28.49 -1.51
CA ILE A 452 -15.91 28.78 -0.30
C ILE A 452 -14.71 27.83 -0.16
N ALA A 453 -14.87 26.54 -0.44
CA ALA A 453 -13.74 25.60 -0.39
C ALA A 453 -12.61 25.98 -1.38
N LEU A 454 -12.96 26.39 -2.60
CA LEU A 454 -12.00 26.85 -3.60
C LEU A 454 -11.34 28.17 -3.20
N THR A 455 -12.10 29.09 -2.61
CA THR A 455 -11.55 30.36 -2.12
C THR A 455 -10.58 30.14 -0.96
N THR A 456 -10.88 29.19 -0.07
CA THR A 456 -10.05 28.93 1.13
C THR A 456 -8.75 28.20 0.79
N TRP A 457 -8.77 27.25 -0.16
CA TRP A 457 -7.64 26.36 -0.41
C TRP A 457 -7.16 26.28 -1.86
N GLY A 458 -7.77 27.01 -2.80
CA GLY A 458 -7.48 26.91 -4.24
C GLY A 458 -5.99 27.07 -4.59
N ASP A 459 -5.26 27.88 -3.81
CA ASP A 459 -3.85 28.17 -4.02
C ASP A 459 -2.90 27.31 -3.16
N VAL A 460 -3.43 26.40 -2.33
CA VAL A 460 -2.61 25.54 -1.46
C VAL A 460 -2.02 24.40 -2.29
N SER A 461 -0.70 24.27 -2.28
CA SER A 461 0.01 23.17 -2.93
C SER A 461 1.16 22.67 -2.05
N PHE A 462 1.57 21.42 -2.29
CA PHE A 462 2.69 20.78 -1.61
C PHE A 462 3.72 20.36 -2.66
N THR A 463 4.57 21.29 -3.07
CA THR A 463 5.57 21.05 -4.13
C THR A 463 6.94 20.90 -3.51
N TYR A 464 7.40 19.66 -3.40
CA TYR A 464 8.72 19.30 -2.89
C TYR A 464 9.31 18.20 -3.78
N GLU A 465 10.63 18.18 -3.90
CA GLU A 465 11.33 17.11 -4.62
C GLU A 465 11.07 15.74 -3.95
N SER A 466 10.73 14.74 -4.76
CA SER A 466 10.50 13.38 -4.27
C SER A 466 11.82 12.67 -3.99
N THR A 467 11.87 11.93 -2.90
CA THR A 467 12.97 11.03 -2.52
C THR A 467 12.82 9.63 -3.10
N ASP A 468 11.60 9.18 -3.44
CA ASP A 468 11.34 7.85 -4.02
C ASP A 468 10.83 7.94 -5.46
N THR A 469 11.77 8.18 -6.39
CA THR A 469 11.51 8.28 -7.82
C THR A 469 11.90 7.00 -8.56
N PRO A 470 11.27 6.69 -9.70
CA PRO A 470 11.76 5.67 -10.63
C PRO A 470 13.19 6.01 -11.12
N ASP A 471 13.98 4.99 -11.45
CA ASP A 471 15.37 5.17 -11.91
C ASP A 471 15.45 5.70 -13.35
N VAL A 472 14.34 5.63 -14.09
CA VAL A 472 14.18 6.21 -15.42
C VAL A 472 13.16 7.33 -15.31
N VAL A 473 13.56 8.54 -15.68
CA VAL A 473 12.64 9.68 -15.81
C VAL A 473 12.17 9.76 -17.26
N GLU A 474 10.90 10.08 -17.49
CA GLU A 474 10.49 10.51 -18.84
C GLU A 474 11.39 11.66 -19.28
N THR A 475 12.04 11.52 -20.43
CA THR A 475 12.67 12.67 -21.06
C THR A 475 11.53 13.57 -21.51
N PRO A 476 11.43 14.84 -21.04
CA PRO A 476 10.34 15.69 -21.47
C PRO A 476 10.38 15.81 -22.99
N THR A 477 9.37 15.27 -23.67
CA THR A 477 9.14 15.58 -25.08
C THR A 477 8.87 17.06 -25.15
N VAL A 478 9.82 17.79 -25.74
CA VAL A 478 9.62 19.18 -26.16
C VAL A 478 8.49 19.13 -27.19
N VAL A 479 7.29 19.56 -26.80
CA VAL A 479 6.19 19.87 -27.71
C VAL A 479 6.12 21.37 -27.89
#